data_AF-A0A4P5VDR4-F1
#
_entry.id   AF-A0A4P5VDR4-F1
#
_cell.length_a   1.000
_cell.length_b   1.000
_cell.length_c   1.000
_cell.angle_alpha   90.00
_cell.angle_beta   90.00
_cell.angle_gamma   90.00
#
_symmetry.space_group_name_H-M   'P 1'
#
loop_
_entity.id
_entity.type
_entity.pdbx_description
1 polymer ?
#
loop_
_entity_poly.entity_id
_entity_poly.type
_entity_poly.pdbx_seq_one_letter_code
_entity_poly.pdbx_strand_id
1 'polypeptide(L)'
;MSGIGGKRRELLLEAGIGSLADLAAADPLHLADALAAHGEQHREMAPQLVAQALVQQRGQARRLHQGPALPEPALPELALPELARAPGVLLYDIESDPDARDDFLHGLVRLRRQGGAAGPGGEAPDPWPTSAAAAPFTPLLALQEHGEAKLWRRLAALLERYPDWPVLHYGETEAISLLRLAERQGVTPEARARLRSRLVDVHARLRRHWLLPVPSYGLKSVAGWLGFEWRQKGVDGARCLLWWRQWRQWHLRPNDPAAGKPSDPAAVQASRQLLQRLFRYNQDDNLATWAVARWLLDQDQNLP
;
A
#
# COMPACT_ATOMS: atom_id res chain seq x y z
N MET A 1 5.83 -0.14 -24.49
CA MET A 1 6.39 -0.38 -23.13
C MET A 1 5.55 0.38 -22.13
N SER A 2 4.74 -0.30 -21.31
CA SER A 2 3.93 0.34 -20.26
C SER A 2 4.79 0.49 -18.98
N GLY A 3 4.62 1.58 -18.22
CA GLY A 3 5.34 1.79 -16.95
C GLY A 3 6.73 2.44 -17.05
N ILE A 4 7.21 2.73 -18.27
CA ILE A 4 8.47 3.46 -18.50
C ILE A 4 8.15 4.93 -18.78
N GLY A 5 8.72 5.85 -18.00
CA GLY A 5 8.52 7.29 -18.20
C GLY A 5 8.95 7.75 -19.60
N GLY A 6 8.28 8.77 -20.17
CA GLY A 6 8.45 9.19 -21.57
C GLY A 6 9.90 9.36 -22.03
N LYS A 7 10.71 10.09 -21.25
CA LYS A 7 12.15 10.27 -21.51
C LYS A 7 12.93 8.96 -21.60
N ARG A 8 12.62 7.98 -20.73
CA ARG A 8 13.29 6.68 -20.75
C ARG A 8 12.87 5.83 -21.96
N ARG A 9 11.63 5.98 -22.41
CA ARG A 9 11.16 5.32 -23.63
C ARG A 9 11.89 5.84 -24.86
N GLU A 10 12.13 7.14 -24.96
CA GLU A 10 12.90 7.76 -26.05
C GLU A 10 14.34 7.22 -26.08
N LEU A 11 15.02 7.20 -24.93
CA LEU A 11 16.37 6.63 -24.81
C LEU A 11 16.45 5.17 -25.25
N LEU A 12 15.46 4.35 -24.88
CA LEU A 12 15.39 2.96 -25.30
C LEU A 12 15.19 2.84 -26.82
N LEU A 13 14.37 3.70 -27.43
CA LEU A 13 14.17 3.72 -28.88
C LEU A 13 15.45 4.12 -29.62
N GLU A 14 16.20 5.11 -29.11
CA GLU A 14 17.51 5.51 -29.64
C GLU A 14 18.54 4.37 -29.55
N ALA A 15 18.45 3.54 -28.50
CA ALA A 15 19.25 2.33 -28.34
C ALA A 15 18.74 1.11 -29.15
N GLY A 16 17.74 1.28 -30.02
CA GLY A 16 17.19 0.22 -30.87
C GLY A 16 16.17 -0.71 -30.19
N ILE A 17 15.71 -0.36 -28.98
CA ILE A 17 14.73 -1.13 -28.20
C ILE A 17 13.32 -0.58 -28.45
N GLY A 18 12.58 -1.23 -29.35
CA GLY A 18 11.22 -0.82 -29.76
C GLY A 18 10.10 -1.39 -28.90
N SER A 19 10.32 -2.58 -28.33
CA SER A 19 9.29 -3.36 -27.65
C SER A 19 9.76 -3.94 -26.31
N LEU A 20 8.80 -4.47 -25.55
CA LEU A 20 9.10 -5.21 -24.33
C LEU A 20 9.91 -6.48 -24.62
N ALA A 21 9.63 -7.15 -25.73
CA ALA A 21 10.34 -8.36 -26.15
C ALA A 21 11.81 -8.04 -26.49
N ASP A 22 12.05 -6.92 -27.19
CA ASP A 22 13.41 -6.46 -27.51
C ASP A 22 14.18 -6.16 -26.22
N LEU A 23 13.55 -5.45 -25.27
CA LEU A 23 14.19 -5.11 -24.00
C LEU A 23 14.52 -6.35 -23.16
N ALA A 24 13.63 -7.36 -23.17
CA ALA A 24 13.84 -8.60 -22.45
C ALA A 24 14.91 -9.50 -23.10
N ALA A 25 15.11 -9.40 -24.41
CA ALA A 25 16.14 -10.11 -25.16
C ALA A 25 17.50 -9.39 -25.18
N ALA A 26 17.55 -8.13 -24.74
CA ALA A 26 18.76 -7.32 -24.77
C ALA A 26 19.84 -7.83 -23.80
N ASP A 27 21.10 -7.69 -24.20
CA ASP A 27 22.24 -7.88 -23.31
C ASP A 27 22.33 -6.68 -22.33
N PRO A 28 22.30 -6.92 -21.00
CA PRO A 28 22.35 -5.85 -20.00
C PRO A 28 23.57 -4.93 -20.09
N LEU A 29 24.74 -5.47 -20.44
CA LEU A 29 25.99 -4.71 -20.51
C LEU A 29 26.02 -3.86 -21.77
N HIS A 30 25.62 -4.43 -22.91
CA HIS A 30 25.51 -3.65 -24.15
C HIS A 30 24.49 -2.53 -24.03
N LEU A 31 23.33 -2.78 -23.40
CA LEU A 31 22.34 -1.74 -23.14
C LEU A 31 22.89 -0.68 -22.17
N ALA A 32 23.67 -1.08 -21.15
CA ALA A 32 24.30 -0.14 -20.23
C ALA A 32 25.28 0.78 -20.97
N ASP A 33 26.13 0.24 -21.85
CA ASP A 33 27.07 1.01 -22.65
C ASP A 33 26.35 1.97 -23.62
N ALA A 34 25.28 1.53 -24.27
CA ALA A 34 24.46 2.38 -25.13
C ALA A 34 23.81 3.55 -24.35
N LEU A 35 23.33 3.28 -23.14
CA LEU A 35 22.71 4.29 -22.28
C LEU A 35 23.71 5.21 -21.56
N ALA A 36 24.99 4.81 -21.46
CA ALA A 36 26.03 5.61 -20.80
C ALA A 36 26.23 6.98 -21.47
N ALA A 37 25.98 7.09 -22.79
CA ALA A 37 26.03 8.35 -23.54
C ALA A 37 25.07 9.43 -22.98
N HIS A 38 24.05 9.03 -22.24
CA HIS A 38 23.06 9.93 -21.65
C HIS A 38 23.26 10.16 -20.14
N GLY A 39 24.28 9.54 -19.54
CA GLY A 39 24.69 9.71 -18.14
C GLY A 39 24.79 8.39 -17.37
N GLU A 40 25.67 8.36 -16.37
CA GLU A 40 25.95 7.16 -15.55
C GLU A 40 24.69 6.58 -14.87
N GLN A 41 23.74 7.42 -14.47
CA GLN A 41 22.46 6.96 -13.91
C GLN A 41 21.67 6.06 -14.88
N HIS A 42 21.76 6.31 -16.19
CA HIS A 42 21.08 5.50 -17.21
C HIS A 42 21.81 4.18 -17.47
N ARG A 43 23.15 4.20 -17.40
CA ARG A 43 24.01 3.00 -17.44
C ARG A 43 23.65 2.03 -16.32
N GLU A 44 23.60 2.51 -15.08
CA GLU A 44 23.31 1.71 -13.88
C GLU A 44 21.90 1.09 -13.90
N MET A 45 20.96 1.73 -14.59
CA MET A 45 19.59 1.26 -14.69
C MET A 45 19.38 0.13 -15.72
N ALA A 46 20.24 0.01 -16.74
CA ALA A 46 20.02 -0.93 -17.85
C ALA A 46 19.78 -2.38 -17.39
N PRO A 47 20.58 -2.96 -16.47
CA PRO A 47 20.33 -4.32 -16.00
C PRO A 47 18.98 -4.48 -15.30
N GLN A 48 18.53 -3.45 -14.57
CA GLN A 48 17.23 -3.46 -13.91
C GLN A 48 16.09 -3.40 -14.92
N LEU A 49 16.24 -2.63 -16.00
CA LEU A 49 15.25 -2.53 -17.08
C LEU A 49 15.08 -3.86 -17.82
N VAL A 50 16.18 -4.50 -18.20
CA VAL A 50 16.16 -5.83 -18.84
C VAL A 50 15.55 -6.86 -17.91
N ALA A 51 15.96 -6.89 -16.63
CA ALA A 51 15.41 -7.79 -15.63
C ALA A 51 13.89 -7.62 -15.43
N GLN A 52 13.42 -6.38 -15.36
CA GLN A 52 12.01 -6.06 -15.22
C GLN A 52 11.23 -6.48 -16.48
N ALA A 53 11.80 -6.30 -17.67
CA ALA A 53 11.19 -6.72 -18.93
C ALA A 53 11.07 -8.25 -19.04
N LEU A 54 12.12 -8.98 -18.63
CA LEU A 54 12.10 -10.45 -18.56
C LEU A 54 11.00 -10.98 -17.65
N VAL A 55 10.85 -10.37 -16.46
CA VAL A 55 9.80 -10.73 -15.51
C VAL A 55 8.41 -10.45 -16.09
N GLN A 56 8.20 -9.28 -16.71
CA GLN A 56 6.94 -8.94 -17.38
C GLN A 56 6.63 -9.88 -18.55
N GLN A 57 7.62 -10.26 -19.36
CA GLN A 57 7.43 -11.18 -20.49
C GLN A 57 7.06 -12.58 -20.02
N ARG A 58 7.70 -13.09 -18.95
CA ARG A 58 7.44 -14.42 -18.40
C ARG A 58 6.16 -14.50 -17.58
N GLY A 59 5.66 -13.38 -17.07
CA GLY A 59 4.50 -13.35 -16.18
C GLY A 59 4.76 -13.93 -14.79
N GLN A 60 6.02 -14.14 -14.41
CA GLN A 60 6.41 -14.81 -13.17
C GLN A 60 7.27 -13.88 -12.31
N ALA A 61 6.91 -13.73 -11.04
CA ALA A 61 7.68 -12.95 -10.08
C ALA A 61 9.07 -13.58 -9.85
N ARG A 62 10.07 -12.73 -9.63
CA ARG A 62 11.45 -13.14 -9.37
C ARG A 62 11.95 -12.52 -8.08
N ARG A 63 12.46 -13.34 -7.16
CA ARG A 63 13.09 -12.85 -5.94
C ARG A 63 14.39 -12.12 -6.27
N LEU A 64 14.63 -11.00 -5.60
CA LEU A 64 15.89 -10.27 -5.67
C LEU A 64 16.84 -10.85 -4.62
N HIS A 65 18.04 -11.27 -5.05
CA HIS A 65 19.12 -11.61 -4.14
C HIS A 65 19.77 -10.31 -3.65
N GLN A 66 19.89 -10.13 -2.33
CA GLN A 66 20.63 -9.00 -1.77
C GLN A 66 22.11 -9.35 -1.62
N GLY A 67 22.99 -8.51 -2.18
CA GLY A 67 24.40 -8.42 -1.81
C GLY A 67 25.31 -9.55 -2.29
N PRO A 68 26.64 -9.38 -2.17
CA PRO A 68 27.59 -10.44 -2.49
C PRO A 68 27.24 -11.67 -1.66
N ALA A 69 27.38 -12.86 -2.25
CA ALA A 69 27.14 -14.14 -1.57
C ALA A 69 27.73 -14.08 -0.16
N LEU A 70 26.86 -13.92 0.84
CA LEU A 70 27.27 -14.08 2.22
C LEU A 70 27.86 -15.49 2.31
N PRO A 71 29.03 -15.67 2.93
CA PRO A 71 29.56 -17.00 3.13
C PRO A 71 28.47 -17.84 3.81
N GLU A 72 28.15 -18.98 3.21
CA GLU A 72 27.23 -19.96 3.79
C GLU A 72 27.58 -20.20 5.28
N PRO A 73 26.60 -20.24 6.21
CA PRO A 73 25.16 -20.32 6.00
C PRO A 73 24.43 -19.06 6.53
N ALA A 74 24.15 -18.08 5.68
CA ALA A 74 23.27 -16.97 6.05
C ALA A 74 21.84 -17.25 5.57
N LEU A 75 20.90 -17.37 6.51
CA LEU A 75 19.48 -17.52 6.20
C LEU A 75 18.98 -16.32 5.37
N PRO A 76 18.11 -16.54 4.37
CA PRO A 76 17.58 -15.46 3.55
C PRO A 76 16.76 -14.48 4.41
N GLU A 77 16.95 -13.17 4.20
CA GLU A 77 16.18 -12.13 4.88
C GLU A 77 14.69 -12.24 4.51
N LEU A 78 13.83 -12.41 5.51
CA LEU A 78 12.37 -12.39 5.35
C LEU A 78 11.89 -11.00 4.93
N ALA A 79 10.85 -10.93 4.10
CA ALA A 79 10.26 -9.67 3.68
C ALA A 79 9.49 -8.99 4.82
N LEU A 80 8.86 -9.77 5.71
CA LEU A 80 8.02 -9.26 6.82
C LEU A 80 8.37 -9.94 8.17
N PRO A 81 9.60 -9.81 8.68
CA PRO A 81 10.03 -10.47 9.92
C PRO A 81 9.19 -10.05 11.14
N GLU A 82 8.64 -8.84 11.14
CA GLU A 82 7.81 -8.30 12.21
C GLU A 82 6.55 -9.15 12.44
N LEU A 83 6.05 -9.82 11.40
CA LEU A 83 4.82 -10.63 11.47
C LEU A 83 5.06 -12.04 12.03
N ALA A 84 6.31 -12.49 12.15
CA ALA A 84 6.63 -13.84 12.62
C ALA A 84 6.08 -14.12 14.04
N ARG A 85 6.09 -13.10 14.90
CA ARG A 85 5.65 -13.20 16.31
C ARG A 85 4.53 -12.23 16.67
N ALA A 86 4.03 -11.43 15.72
CA ALA A 86 3.00 -10.44 15.99
C ALA A 86 1.67 -11.11 16.38
N PRO A 87 0.99 -10.68 17.47
CA PRO A 87 -0.33 -11.21 17.84
C PRO A 87 -1.46 -10.77 16.90
N GLY A 88 -1.20 -9.78 16.05
CA GLY A 88 -2.08 -9.27 15.01
C GLY A 88 -1.40 -8.13 14.26
N VAL A 89 -2.06 -7.60 13.24
CA VAL A 89 -1.63 -6.41 12.49
C VAL A 89 -2.76 -5.40 12.36
N LEU A 90 -2.39 -4.13 12.31
CA LEU A 90 -3.26 -3.04 11.87
C LEU A 90 -2.92 -2.75 10.42
N LEU A 91 -3.89 -2.88 9.52
CA LEU A 91 -3.78 -2.29 8.19
C LEU A 91 -4.19 -0.83 8.33
N TYR A 92 -3.45 0.06 7.69
CA TYR A 92 -3.67 1.49 7.76
C TYR A 92 -3.55 2.12 6.38
N ASP A 93 -4.58 2.89 6.02
CA ASP A 93 -4.69 3.60 4.76
C ASP A 93 -5.38 4.95 4.99
N ILE A 94 -4.99 5.97 4.22
CA ILE A 94 -5.56 7.32 4.32
C ILE A 94 -6.14 7.78 2.98
N GLU A 95 -7.18 8.61 3.06
CA GLU A 95 -7.68 9.35 1.90
C GLU A 95 -7.47 10.84 2.13
N SER A 96 -6.94 11.52 1.11
CA SER A 96 -6.52 12.91 1.21
C SER A 96 -7.12 13.76 0.09
N ASP A 97 -7.35 15.04 0.38
CA ASP A 97 -7.59 16.10 -0.59
C ASP A 97 -6.31 16.95 -0.70
N PRO A 98 -5.48 16.74 -1.75
CA PRO A 98 -4.22 17.46 -1.91
C PRO A 98 -4.39 18.97 -2.04
N ASP A 99 -5.49 19.43 -2.66
CA ASP A 99 -5.76 20.85 -2.85
C ASP A 99 -6.06 21.53 -1.51
N ALA A 100 -6.79 20.82 -0.63
CA ALA A 100 -7.08 21.28 0.72
C ALA A 100 -5.96 20.97 1.73
N ARG A 101 -4.96 20.17 1.34
CA ARG A 101 -3.90 19.63 2.21
C ARG A 101 -4.47 18.92 3.45
N ASP A 102 -5.52 18.14 3.25
CA ASP A 102 -6.33 17.54 4.31
C ASP A 102 -6.42 16.01 4.15
N ASP A 103 -6.05 15.27 5.18
CA ASP A 103 -6.21 13.82 5.25
C ASP A 103 -7.58 13.51 5.87
N PHE A 104 -8.62 13.46 5.04
CA PHE A 104 -10.01 13.49 5.52
C PHE A 104 -10.53 12.14 6.07
N LEU A 105 -9.87 11.03 5.76
CA LEU A 105 -10.22 9.71 6.28
C LEU A 105 -8.96 8.92 6.65
N HIS A 106 -8.94 8.41 7.87
CA HIS A 106 -8.00 7.40 8.33
C HIS A 106 -8.73 6.07 8.51
N GLY A 107 -8.40 5.09 7.70
CA GLY A 107 -8.96 3.73 7.75
C GLY A 107 -8.06 2.75 8.47
N LEU A 108 -8.62 1.99 9.41
CA LEU A 108 -7.89 0.91 10.06
C LEU A 108 -8.65 -0.41 10.02
N VAL A 109 -8.01 -1.47 9.52
CA VAL A 109 -8.50 -2.85 9.63
C VAL A 109 -7.67 -3.59 10.67
N ARG A 110 -8.34 -4.29 11.60
CA ARG A 110 -7.68 -5.09 12.64
C ARG A 110 -7.69 -6.56 12.25
N LEU A 111 -6.51 -7.12 11.99
CA LEU A 111 -6.34 -8.55 11.72
C LEU A 111 -5.67 -9.23 12.90
N ARG A 112 -6.38 -10.17 13.52
CA ARG A 112 -5.82 -11.00 14.59
C ARG A 112 -5.12 -12.21 14.00
N ARG A 113 -3.99 -12.57 14.59
CA ARG A 113 -3.39 -13.89 14.39
C ARG A 113 -4.34 -14.93 15.01
N GLN A 114 -4.69 -15.95 14.23
CA GLN A 114 -5.44 -17.10 14.71
C GLN A 114 -4.47 -18.04 15.43
N GLY A 115 -4.89 -18.57 16.58
CA GLY A 115 -4.15 -19.56 17.35
C GLY A 115 -5.08 -20.69 17.74
N GLY A 116 -4.94 -21.84 17.08
CA GLY A 116 -5.55 -23.10 17.48
C GLY A 116 -4.46 -24.10 17.84
N ALA A 117 -4.70 -24.96 18.83
CA ALA A 117 -3.83 -26.09 19.10
C ALA A 117 -3.74 -26.97 17.84
N ALA A 118 -2.52 -27.39 17.49
CA ALA A 118 -2.33 -28.44 16.49
C ALA A 118 -3.15 -29.66 16.93
N GLY A 119 -4.00 -30.19 16.04
CA GLY A 119 -4.64 -31.47 16.28
C GLY A 119 -3.56 -32.56 16.46
N PRO A 120 -3.85 -33.66 17.16
CA PRO A 120 -2.89 -34.74 17.32
C PRO A 120 -2.59 -35.35 15.94
N GLY A 121 -1.46 -34.92 15.33
CA GLY A 121 -0.93 -35.46 14.08
C GLY A 121 -0.68 -34.49 12.91
N GLY A 122 -0.76 -33.16 13.04
CA GLY A 122 -0.61 -32.28 11.87
C GLY A 122 0.01 -30.91 12.14
N GLU A 123 0.71 -30.38 11.15
CA GLU A 123 1.28 -29.03 11.09
C GLU A 123 0.31 -27.99 11.68
N ALA A 124 0.84 -27.05 12.48
CA ALA A 124 0.03 -25.98 13.03
C ALA A 124 -0.63 -25.21 11.86
N PRO A 125 -1.95 -24.95 11.91
CA PRO A 125 -2.62 -24.21 10.85
C PRO A 125 -1.96 -22.84 10.69
N ASP A 126 -1.91 -22.36 9.45
CA ASP A 126 -1.45 -21.02 9.13
C ASP A 126 -2.07 -20.00 10.08
N PRO A 127 -1.24 -19.29 10.86
CA PRO A 127 -1.75 -18.45 11.93
C PRO A 127 -2.41 -17.17 11.41
N TRP A 128 -2.34 -16.88 10.10
CA TRP A 128 -2.95 -15.70 9.51
C TRP A 128 -4.18 -16.07 8.67
N PRO A 129 -5.25 -15.27 8.70
CA PRO A 129 -6.46 -15.58 7.95
C PRO A 129 -6.20 -15.49 6.44
N THR A 130 -6.66 -16.50 5.69
CA THR A 130 -6.63 -16.50 4.22
C THR A 130 -7.42 -15.33 3.64
N SER A 131 -8.52 -14.93 4.29
CA SER A 131 -9.32 -13.76 3.92
C SER A 131 -9.46 -12.78 5.06
N ALA A 132 -9.22 -11.51 4.77
CA ALA A 132 -9.39 -10.39 5.70
C ALA A 132 -10.76 -9.69 5.56
N ALA A 133 -11.67 -10.18 4.70
CA ALA A 133 -12.90 -9.46 4.35
C ALA A 133 -13.85 -9.21 5.55
N ALA A 134 -13.88 -10.13 6.53
CA ALA A 134 -14.70 -10.00 7.74
C ALA A 134 -14.01 -9.24 8.89
N ALA A 135 -12.78 -8.76 8.67
CA ALA A 135 -12.00 -8.11 9.71
C ALA A 135 -12.62 -6.77 10.14
N PRO A 136 -12.63 -6.43 11.44
CA PRO A 136 -13.24 -5.21 11.91
C PRO A 136 -12.55 -3.96 11.36
N PHE A 137 -13.27 -3.17 10.54
CA PHE A 137 -12.85 -1.88 9.99
C PHE A 137 -13.26 -0.71 10.90
N THR A 138 -12.38 0.28 11.08
CA THR A 138 -12.65 1.54 11.78
C THR A 138 -12.34 2.72 10.87
N PRO A 139 -13.36 3.38 10.31
CA PRO A 139 -13.15 4.66 9.63
C PRO A 139 -13.10 5.79 10.66
N LEU A 140 -12.04 6.58 10.63
CA LEU A 140 -11.90 7.80 11.40
C LEU A 140 -11.92 9.01 10.45
N LEU A 141 -13.10 9.61 10.31
CA LEU A 141 -13.23 10.88 9.59
C LEU A 141 -12.51 12.00 10.34
N ALA A 142 -11.64 12.70 9.62
CA ALA A 142 -10.94 13.90 10.06
C ALA A 142 -11.70 15.11 9.50
N LEU A 143 -12.62 15.64 10.30
CA LEU A 143 -13.31 16.87 9.94
C LEU A 143 -12.52 18.06 10.51
N GLN A 144 -12.14 19.01 9.67
CA GLN A 144 -11.37 20.20 10.09
C GLN A 144 -12.04 20.93 11.27
N GLU A 145 -13.37 21.04 11.27
CA GLU A 145 -14.16 21.66 12.33
C GLU A 145 -14.09 20.93 13.69
N HIS A 146 -13.68 19.66 13.70
CA HIS A 146 -13.45 18.91 14.93
C HIS A 146 -12.05 19.11 15.52
N GLY A 147 -11.13 19.67 14.74
CA GLY A 147 -9.74 19.87 15.10
C GLY A 147 -8.89 18.58 15.11
N GLU A 148 -7.61 18.74 14.78
CA GLU A 148 -6.64 17.64 14.74
C GLU A 148 -6.49 16.92 16.08
N ALA A 149 -6.64 17.61 17.21
CA ALA A 149 -6.49 17.01 18.55
C ALA A 149 -7.53 15.92 18.84
N LYS A 150 -8.76 16.08 18.34
CA LYS A 150 -9.82 15.07 18.50
C LYS A 150 -9.56 13.86 17.62
N LEU A 151 -9.08 14.08 16.39
CA LEU A 151 -8.64 13.00 15.50
C LEU A 151 -7.49 12.21 16.13
N TRP A 152 -6.44 12.90 16.58
CA TRP A 152 -5.29 12.30 17.20
C TRP A 152 -5.66 11.49 18.44
N ARG A 153 -6.52 12.01 19.33
CA ARG A 153 -6.98 11.26 20.51
C ARG A 153 -7.62 9.92 20.13
N ARG A 154 -8.40 9.89 19.04
CA ARG A 154 -9.04 8.66 18.54
C ARG A 154 -8.02 7.70 17.92
N LEU A 155 -7.06 8.21 17.15
CA LEU A 155 -5.96 7.43 16.57
C LEU A 155 -5.06 6.84 17.67
N ALA A 156 -4.59 7.68 18.59
CA ALA A 156 -3.75 7.30 19.72
C ALA A 156 -4.42 6.21 20.56
N ALA A 157 -5.69 6.40 20.96
CA ALA A 157 -6.42 5.38 21.72
C ALA A 157 -6.53 4.04 20.98
N LEU A 158 -6.64 4.05 19.64
CA LEU A 158 -6.67 2.83 18.85
C LEU A 158 -5.29 2.17 18.76
N LEU A 159 -4.23 2.96 18.56
CA LEU A 159 -2.84 2.47 18.50
C LEU A 159 -2.38 1.91 19.85
N GLU A 160 -2.69 2.60 20.94
CA GLU A 160 -2.38 2.21 22.33
C GLU A 160 -3.10 0.93 22.75
N ARG A 161 -4.27 0.63 22.17
CA ARG A 161 -4.98 -0.64 22.41
C ARG A 161 -4.24 -1.85 21.84
N TYR A 162 -3.34 -1.65 20.88
CA TYR A 162 -2.61 -2.71 20.19
C TYR A 162 -1.12 -2.37 20.10
N PRO A 163 -0.40 -2.18 21.22
CA PRO A 163 0.95 -1.61 21.23
C PRO A 163 1.98 -2.48 20.49
N ASP A 164 1.80 -3.80 20.53
CA ASP A 164 2.71 -4.79 19.92
C ASP A 164 2.29 -5.24 18.51
N TRP A 165 1.29 -4.58 17.91
CA TRP A 165 0.84 -4.92 16.55
C TRP A 165 1.56 -4.04 15.53
N PRO A 166 2.23 -4.64 14.52
CA PRO A 166 2.70 -3.89 13.35
C PRO A 166 1.56 -3.15 12.67
N VAL A 167 1.86 -1.97 12.15
CA VAL A 167 0.97 -1.13 11.36
C VAL A 167 1.44 -1.20 9.91
N LEU A 168 0.78 -2.04 9.13
CA LEU A 168 1.06 -2.20 7.71
C LEU A 168 0.40 -1.07 6.91
N HIS A 169 1.16 -0.49 5.99
CA HIS A 169 0.70 0.51 5.04
C HIS A 169 1.40 0.30 3.68
N TYR A 170 0.90 0.93 2.62
CA TYR A 170 1.41 0.73 1.26
C TYR A 170 1.96 2.03 0.67
N GLY A 171 3.27 2.26 0.86
CA GLY A 171 3.95 3.50 0.48
C GLY A 171 4.24 4.40 1.68
N GLU A 172 4.93 5.51 1.46
CA GLU A 172 5.45 6.34 2.57
C GLU A 172 4.41 7.32 3.15
N THR A 173 3.36 7.62 2.40
CA THR A 173 2.39 8.69 2.68
C THR A 173 1.75 8.52 4.06
N GLU A 174 1.22 7.34 4.36
CA GLU A 174 0.46 7.06 5.57
C GLU A 174 1.33 7.24 6.82
N ALA A 175 2.57 6.70 6.76
CA ALA A 175 3.54 6.81 7.83
C ALA A 175 3.97 8.27 8.06
N ILE A 176 4.25 9.01 6.98
CA ILE A 176 4.63 10.42 7.06
C ILE A 176 3.49 11.24 7.67
N SER A 177 2.26 11.09 7.17
CA SER A 177 1.09 11.80 7.68
C SER A 177 0.84 11.51 9.16
N LEU A 178 0.87 10.24 9.56
CA LEU A 178 0.64 9.84 10.95
C LEU A 178 1.73 10.37 11.90
N LEU A 179 3.01 10.28 11.52
CA LEU A 179 4.13 10.74 12.35
C LEU A 179 4.19 12.27 12.45
N ARG A 180 3.82 12.99 11.38
CA ARG A 180 3.68 14.45 11.40
C ARG A 180 2.49 14.88 12.25
N LEU A 181 1.37 14.17 12.19
CA LEU A 181 0.23 14.43 13.08
C LEU A 181 0.65 14.21 14.54
N ALA A 182 1.31 13.11 14.87
CA ALA A 182 1.82 12.85 16.22
C ALA A 182 2.72 13.98 16.73
N GLU A 183 3.65 14.46 15.90
CA GLU A 183 4.53 15.59 16.22
C GLU A 183 3.76 16.89 16.51
N ARG A 184 2.81 17.26 15.64
CA ARG A 184 1.97 18.45 15.84
C ARG A 184 1.15 18.39 17.13
N GLN A 185 0.86 17.18 17.61
CA GLN A 185 0.10 16.94 18.83
C GLN A 185 0.99 16.79 20.07
N GLY A 186 2.29 17.08 19.96
CA GLY A 186 3.22 17.11 21.09
C GLY A 186 3.68 15.73 21.58
N VAL A 187 3.56 14.68 20.75
CA VAL A 187 4.07 13.35 21.11
C VAL A 187 5.59 13.40 21.23
N THR A 188 6.13 12.84 22.31
CA THR A 188 7.58 12.89 22.58
C THR A 188 8.37 12.17 21.49
N PRO A 189 9.64 12.56 21.24
CA PRO A 189 10.50 11.90 20.26
C PRO A 189 10.61 10.38 20.47
N GLU A 190 10.65 9.92 21.72
CA GLU A 190 10.76 8.50 22.09
C GLU A 190 9.46 7.75 21.74
N ALA A 191 8.30 8.32 22.09
CA ALA A 191 7.01 7.73 21.74
C ALA A 191 6.79 7.69 20.22
N ARG A 192 7.22 8.74 19.52
CA ARG A 192 7.19 8.78 18.04
C ARG A 192 8.15 7.77 17.42
N ALA A 193 9.33 7.56 18.00
CA ALA A 193 10.27 6.53 17.57
C ALA A 193 9.69 5.12 17.74
N ARG A 194 9.02 4.86 18.87
CA ARG A 194 8.28 3.59 19.09
C ARG A 194 7.14 3.40 18.10
N LEU A 195 6.39 4.46 17.77
CA LEU A 195 5.36 4.39 16.73
C LEU A 195 5.99 4.11 15.35
N ARG A 196 7.11 4.77 15.03
CA ARG A 196 7.84 4.55 13.78
C ARG A 196 8.36 3.13 13.64
N SER A 197 8.89 2.51 14.71
CA SER A 197 9.50 1.18 14.64
C SER A 197 8.52 0.04 14.33
N ARG A 198 7.21 0.30 14.41
CA ARG A 198 6.14 -0.65 14.08
C ARG A 198 5.38 -0.29 12.79
N LEU A 199 5.70 0.83 12.14
CA LEU A 199 5.16 1.18 10.82
C LEU A 199 5.95 0.39 9.78
N VAL A 200 5.26 -0.45 9.02
CA VAL A 200 5.87 -1.36 8.03
C VAL A 200 5.32 -1.02 6.65
N ASP A 201 6.20 -0.48 5.82
CA ASP A 201 5.89 -0.16 4.42
C ASP A 201 5.96 -1.43 3.55
N VAL A 202 4.81 -2.01 3.26
CA VAL A 202 4.68 -3.23 2.43
C VAL A 202 5.18 -3.00 1.01
N HIS A 203 5.01 -1.80 0.46
CA HIS A 203 5.49 -1.46 -0.88
C HIS A 203 7.03 -1.42 -0.94
N ALA A 204 7.67 -0.83 0.07
CA ALA A 204 9.13 -0.83 0.18
C ALA A 204 9.67 -2.25 0.35
N ARG A 205 9.04 -3.07 1.21
CA ARG A 205 9.41 -4.49 1.38
C ARG A 205 9.27 -5.26 0.06
N LEU A 206 8.15 -5.12 -0.63
CA LEU A 206 7.93 -5.78 -1.93
C LEU A 206 9.04 -5.44 -2.93
N ARG A 207 9.34 -4.15 -3.11
CA ARG A 207 10.34 -3.69 -4.09
C ARG A 207 11.77 -4.07 -3.72
N ARG A 208 12.05 -4.22 -2.43
CA ARG A 208 13.36 -4.66 -1.95
C ARG A 208 13.60 -6.15 -2.24
N HIS A 209 12.56 -6.97 -2.15
CA HIS A 209 12.69 -8.42 -2.19
C HIS A 209 12.26 -9.04 -3.53
N TRP A 210 11.48 -8.35 -4.38
CA TRP A 210 10.87 -8.96 -5.56
C TRP A 210 10.80 -8.04 -6.78
N LEU A 211 10.99 -8.66 -7.95
CA LEU A 211 10.52 -8.15 -9.22
C LEU A 211 9.20 -8.82 -9.59
N LEU A 212 8.16 -8.03 -9.84
CA LEU A 212 6.83 -8.49 -10.23
C LEU A 212 6.54 -8.23 -11.72
N PRO A 213 5.71 -9.04 -12.37
CA PRO A 213 5.31 -8.90 -13.78
C PRO A 213 4.21 -7.84 -13.96
N VAL A 214 4.39 -6.67 -13.36
CA VAL A 214 3.39 -5.60 -13.31
C VAL A 214 3.91 -4.33 -13.98
N PRO A 215 3.04 -3.52 -14.60
CA PRO A 215 3.44 -2.26 -15.23
C PRO A 215 3.87 -1.20 -14.21
N SER A 216 3.37 -1.27 -12.97
CA SER A 216 3.80 -0.40 -11.88
C SER A 216 3.66 -1.12 -10.54
N TYR A 217 4.37 -0.63 -9.53
CA TYR A 217 4.27 -1.15 -8.16
C TYR A 217 3.19 -0.40 -7.35
N GLY A 218 2.29 0.32 -8.01
CA GLY A 218 1.12 0.89 -7.33
C GLY A 218 0.20 -0.22 -6.82
N LEU A 219 -0.49 0.01 -5.70
CA LEU A 219 -1.30 -0.99 -5.01
C LEU A 219 -2.29 -1.70 -5.93
N LYS A 220 -2.99 -0.96 -6.80
CA LYS A 220 -3.93 -1.51 -7.78
C LYS A 220 -3.30 -2.46 -8.78
N SER A 221 -2.11 -2.11 -9.26
CA SER A 221 -1.40 -2.94 -10.24
C SER A 221 -0.89 -4.22 -9.59
N VAL A 222 -0.35 -4.13 -8.38
CA VAL A 222 0.20 -5.28 -7.66
C VAL A 222 -0.90 -6.20 -7.14
N ALA A 223 -1.86 -5.68 -6.37
CA ALA A 223 -2.90 -6.52 -5.80
C ALA A 223 -3.84 -7.07 -6.89
N GLY A 224 -4.07 -6.31 -7.98
CA GLY A 224 -4.80 -6.82 -9.15
C GLY A 224 -4.09 -8.00 -9.83
N TRP A 225 -2.76 -7.96 -9.95
CA TRP A 225 -1.97 -9.12 -10.44
C TRP A 225 -2.07 -10.33 -9.50
N LEU A 226 -2.16 -10.09 -8.19
CA LEU A 226 -2.42 -11.12 -7.18
C LEU A 226 -3.88 -11.63 -7.18
N GLY A 227 -4.74 -11.11 -8.04
CA GLY A 227 -6.15 -11.51 -8.13
C GLY A 227 -7.08 -10.83 -7.10
N PHE A 228 -6.63 -9.77 -6.42
CA PHE A 228 -7.50 -8.98 -5.55
C PHE A 228 -8.47 -8.14 -6.38
N GLU A 229 -9.76 -8.23 -6.05
CA GLU A 229 -10.82 -7.47 -6.68
C GLU A 229 -11.43 -6.45 -5.72
N TRP A 230 -11.34 -5.16 -6.07
CA TRP A 230 -12.07 -4.12 -5.37
C TRP A 230 -13.58 -4.34 -5.50
N ARG A 231 -14.32 -4.16 -4.42
CA ARG A 231 -15.79 -4.28 -4.41
C ARG A 231 -16.44 -3.22 -5.30
N GLN A 232 -15.76 -2.11 -5.56
CA GLN A 232 -16.23 -1.02 -6.41
C GLN A 232 -15.40 -0.93 -7.69
N LYS A 233 -15.99 -1.36 -8.81
CA LYS A 233 -15.32 -1.40 -10.11
C LYS A 233 -15.10 0.00 -10.68
N GLY A 234 -13.90 0.22 -11.26
CA GLY A 234 -13.57 1.48 -11.95
C GLY A 234 -13.56 2.71 -11.05
N VAL A 235 -13.27 2.53 -9.76
CA VAL A 235 -13.12 3.61 -8.78
C VAL A 235 -11.65 3.88 -8.52
N ASP A 236 -11.30 5.15 -8.44
CA ASP A 236 -9.97 5.65 -8.11
C ASP A 236 -10.00 6.76 -7.07
N GLY A 237 -8.82 7.24 -6.69
CA GLY A 237 -8.66 8.33 -5.72
C GLY A 237 -9.39 9.61 -6.15
N ALA A 238 -9.47 9.89 -7.46
CA ALA A 238 -10.24 11.03 -7.97
C ALA A 238 -11.74 10.88 -7.71
N ARG A 239 -12.28 9.67 -7.89
CA ARG A 239 -13.69 9.39 -7.57
C ARG A 239 -13.96 9.39 -6.07
N CYS A 240 -13.03 8.89 -5.26
CA CYS A 240 -13.06 8.99 -3.80
C CYS A 240 -13.14 10.46 -3.34
N LEU A 241 -12.24 11.30 -3.87
CA LEU A 241 -12.20 12.73 -3.63
C LEU A 241 -13.49 13.45 -4.05
N LEU A 242 -14.08 13.06 -5.19
CA LEU A 242 -15.37 13.60 -5.63
C LEU A 242 -16.49 13.28 -4.63
N TRP A 243 -16.58 12.05 -4.13
CA TRP A 243 -17.57 11.68 -3.11
C TRP A 243 -17.38 12.46 -1.81
N TRP A 244 -16.12 12.66 -1.39
CA TRP A 244 -15.80 13.48 -0.23
C TRP A 244 -16.27 14.93 -0.40
N ARG A 245 -15.92 15.57 -1.52
CA ARG A 245 -16.31 16.96 -1.80
C ARG A 245 -17.83 17.13 -1.87
N GLN A 246 -18.54 16.20 -2.50
CA GLN A 246 -20.01 16.19 -2.54
C GLN A 246 -20.61 16.05 -1.14
N TRP A 247 -20.09 15.12 -0.34
CA TRP A 247 -20.54 14.94 1.04
C TRP A 247 -20.27 16.19 1.90
N ARG A 248 -19.09 16.81 1.76
CA ARG A 248 -18.73 18.05 2.48
C ARG A 248 -19.63 19.23 2.11
N GLN A 249 -19.91 19.42 0.82
CA GLN A 249 -20.81 20.48 0.37
C GLN A 249 -22.18 20.36 1.03
N TRP A 250 -22.75 19.15 1.04
CA TRP A 250 -24.02 18.88 1.69
C TRP A 250 -23.97 19.10 3.21
N HIS A 251 -22.90 18.64 3.88
CA HIS A 251 -22.81 18.69 5.33
C HIS A 251 -22.53 20.11 5.88
N LEU A 252 -21.75 20.93 5.15
CA LEU A 252 -21.39 22.28 5.58
C LEU A 252 -22.35 23.36 5.09
N ARG A 253 -23.10 23.13 4.01
CA ARG A 253 -24.03 24.11 3.44
C ARG A 253 -25.43 23.53 3.30
N PRO A 254 -26.12 23.24 4.43
CA PRO A 254 -27.48 22.69 4.42
C PRO A 254 -28.51 23.57 3.67
N ASN A 255 -28.23 24.87 3.50
CA ASN A 255 -29.13 25.81 2.83
C ASN A 255 -28.71 26.16 1.38
N ASP A 256 -27.69 25.49 0.83
CA ASP A 256 -27.34 25.65 -0.59
C ASP A 256 -28.43 24.98 -1.46
N PRO A 257 -29.15 25.72 -2.33
CA PRO A 257 -30.20 25.14 -3.17
C PRO A 257 -29.68 24.05 -4.11
N ALA A 258 -28.37 24.00 -4.40
CA ALA A 258 -27.74 22.94 -5.19
C ALA A 258 -27.42 21.67 -4.36
N ALA A 259 -27.37 21.76 -3.03
CA ALA A 259 -27.03 20.63 -2.15
C ALA A 259 -28.27 19.82 -1.70
N GLY A 260 -29.47 20.38 -1.81
CA GLY A 260 -30.71 19.75 -1.30
C GLY A 260 -30.90 19.98 0.20
N LYS A 261 -32.17 19.97 0.65
CA LYS A 261 -32.52 20.32 2.05
C LYS A 261 -32.18 19.17 3.00
N PRO A 262 -31.61 19.42 4.20
CA PRO A 262 -31.33 18.38 5.20
C PRO A 262 -32.56 17.65 5.71
N SER A 263 -33.73 18.26 5.56
CA SER A 263 -35.03 17.66 5.89
C SER A 263 -35.55 16.69 4.83
N ASP A 264 -34.91 16.60 3.65
CA ASP A 264 -35.27 15.66 2.60
C ASP A 264 -34.65 14.26 2.89
N PRO A 265 -35.48 13.22 3.11
CA PRO A 265 -34.99 11.85 3.35
C PRO A 265 -34.11 11.32 2.22
N ALA A 266 -34.37 11.70 0.96
CA ALA A 266 -33.59 11.24 -0.19
C ALA A 266 -32.18 11.83 -0.18
N ALA A 267 -32.04 13.12 0.15
CA ALA A 267 -30.75 13.79 0.28
C ALA A 267 -29.90 13.20 1.42
N VAL A 268 -30.52 12.93 2.58
CA VAL A 268 -29.87 12.25 3.71
C VAL A 268 -29.40 10.85 3.31
N GLN A 269 -30.21 10.10 2.57
CA GLN A 269 -29.85 8.77 2.10
C GLN A 269 -28.69 8.82 1.10
N ALA A 270 -28.71 9.74 0.14
CA ALA A 270 -27.62 9.94 -0.82
C ALA A 270 -26.30 10.29 -0.12
N SER A 271 -26.32 11.19 0.86
CA SER A 271 -25.16 11.56 1.67
C SER A 271 -24.57 10.36 2.42
N ARG A 272 -25.42 9.52 3.02
CA ARG A 272 -24.98 8.26 3.67
C ARG A 272 -24.36 7.28 2.68
N GLN A 273 -24.90 7.19 1.46
CA GLN A 273 -24.35 6.33 0.41
C GLN A 273 -22.97 6.80 -0.04
N LEU A 274 -22.71 8.11 -0.13
CA LEU A 274 -21.38 8.65 -0.45
C LEU A 274 -20.34 8.20 0.59
N LEU A 275 -20.63 8.35 1.88
CA LEU A 275 -19.73 7.88 2.94
C LEU A 275 -19.54 6.36 2.92
N GLN A 276 -20.60 5.59 2.67
CA GLN A 276 -20.48 4.13 2.58
C GLN A 276 -19.58 3.69 1.42
N ARG A 277 -19.66 4.38 0.26
CA ARG A 277 -18.77 4.14 -0.88
C ARG A 277 -17.33 4.51 -0.55
N LEU A 278 -17.13 5.65 0.10
CA LEU A 278 -15.81 6.08 0.57
C LEU A 278 -15.18 5.04 1.52
N PHE A 279 -15.92 4.65 2.57
CA PHE A 279 -15.47 3.66 3.55
C PHE A 279 -15.18 2.29 2.92
N ARG A 280 -15.99 1.88 1.94
CA ARG A 280 -15.77 0.63 1.22
C ARG A 280 -14.49 0.68 0.38
N TYR A 281 -14.23 1.81 -0.27
CA TYR A 281 -13.02 2.01 -1.08
C TYR A 281 -11.76 1.95 -0.21
N ASN A 282 -11.71 2.75 0.85
CA ASN A 282 -10.58 2.78 1.78
C ASN A 282 -10.40 1.44 2.54
N GLN A 283 -11.49 0.75 2.88
CA GLN A 283 -11.39 -0.62 3.41
C GLN A 283 -10.81 -1.59 2.36
N ASP A 284 -11.16 -1.47 1.08
CA ASP A 284 -10.57 -2.30 0.03
C ASP A 284 -9.07 -2.04 -0.13
N ASP A 285 -8.61 -0.79 -0.04
CA ASP A 285 -7.18 -0.47 -0.12
C ASP A 285 -6.39 -1.05 1.08
N ASN A 286 -6.98 -1.04 2.28
CA ASN A 286 -6.45 -1.81 3.41
C ASN A 286 -6.35 -3.31 3.07
N LEU A 287 -7.43 -3.92 2.58
CA LEU A 287 -7.47 -5.36 2.28
C LEU A 287 -6.54 -5.75 1.12
N ALA A 288 -6.37 -4.88 0.13
CA ALA A 288 -5.40 -5.04 -0.94
C ALA A 288 -3.97 -5.02 -0.40
N THR A 289 -3.67 -4.12 0.55
CA THR A 289 -2.38 -4.10 1.25
C THR A 289 -2.11 -5.42 1.96
N TRP A 290 -3.14 -6.00 2.60
CA TRP A 290 -3.02 -7.34 3.18
C TRP A 290 -2.81 -8.43 2.14
N ALA A 291 -3.46 -8.37 0.97
CA ALA A 291 -3.24 -9.36 -0.08
C ALA A 291 -1.76 -9.38 -0.53
N VAL A 292 -1.12 -8.21 -0.64
CA VAL A 292 0.32 -8.11 -0.93
C VAL A 292 1.17 -8.67 0.22
N ALA A 293 0.85 -8.28 1.46
CA ALA A 293 1.58 -8.77 2.63
C ALA A 293 1.46 -10.29 2.80
N ARG A 294 0.27 -10.85 2.56
CA ARG A 294 0.01 -12.29 2.58
C ARG A 294 0.84 -13.02 1.54
N TRP A 295 0.86 -12.50 0.31
CA TRP A 295 1.69 -13.08 -0.75
C TRP A 295 3.17 -13.08 -0.36
N LEU A 296 3.69 -12.01 0.23
CA LEU A 296 5.07 -11.96 0.74
C LEU A 296 5.33 -13.03 1.81
N LEU A 297 4.40 -13.22 2.76
CA LEU A 297 4.48 -14.26 3.78
C LEU A 297 4.50 -15.67 3.16
N ASP A 298 3.66 -15.92 2.15
CA ASP A 298 3.64 -17.19 1.41
C ASP A 298 4.99 -17.44 0.73
N GLN A 299 5.59 -16.41 0.12
CA GLN A 299 6.89 -16.56 -0.51
C GLN A 299 8.01 -16.81 0.51
N ASP A 300 7.96 -16.14 1.66
CA ASP A 300 8.93 -16.31 2.75
C ASP A 300 8.91 -17.73 3.34
N GLN A 301 7.74 -18.39 3.40
CA GLN A 301 7.61 -19.77 3.86
C GLN A 301 8.23 -20.80 2.88
N ASN A 302 8.34 -20.43 1.60
CA ASN A 302 8.90 -21.27 0.54
C ASN A 302 10.40 -21.02 0.31
N LEU A 303 11.06 -20.29 1.20
CA LEU A 303 12.50 -20.11 1.15
C LEU A 303 13.22 -21.42 1.56
N PRO A 304 14.31 -21.79 0.88
CA PRO A 304 15.11 -22.97 1.21
C PRO A 304 15.82 -22.84 2.57
#